data_AF-A0A947UL94-F1
#
_entry.id   AF-A0A947UL94-F1
#
_cell.length_a   1.000
_cell.length_b   1.000
_cell.length_c   1.000
_cell.angle_alpha   90.00
_cell.angle_beta   90.00
_cell.angle_gamma   90.00
#
_symmetry.space_group_name_H-M   'P 1'
#
loop_
_entity.id
_entity.type
_entity.pdbx_description
1 polymer ?
#
loop_
_entity_poly.entity_id
_entity_poly.type
_entity_poly.pdbx_seq_one_letter_code
_entity_poly.pdbx_strand_id
1 'polypeptide(L)'
;MSDLKRHIGQKVALVTAVFCALLALPAFGLFIWLWMERGLADTWVPSVLASVVFLGACAVVLYVISRPQPPLPVEDVQAEG
;
A
#
# COMPACT_ATOMS: atom_id res chain seq x y z
N MET A 1 22.63 -17.55 -0.13
CA MET A 1 21.39 -16.80 0.19
C MET A 1 21.74 -15.34 0.06
N SER A 2 21.45 -14.77 -1.10
CA SER A 2 21.92 -13.44 -1.50
C SER A 2 21.12 -12.39 -0.73
N ASP A 3 21.85 -11.61 0.07
CA ASP A 3 21.38 -10.47 0.84
C ASP A 3 20.88 -9.39 -0.14
N LEU A 4 19.60 -9.47 -0.50
CA LEU A 4 18.93 -8.43 -1.27
C LEU A 4 18.68 -7.29 -0.28
N LYS A 5 19.71 -6.46 -0.09
CA LYS A 5 19.79 -5.33 0.84
C LYS A 5 18.63 -4.38 0.58
N ARG A 6 17.49 -4.69 1.22
CA ARG A 6 16.28 -3.90 1.14
C ARG A 6 16.60 -2.49 1.60
N HIS A 7 16.62 -1.55 0.66
CA HIS A 7 16.91 -0.14 0.94
C HIS A 7 15.99 0.36 2.06
N ILE A 8 16.48 1.25 2.92
CA ILE A 8 15.71 1.79 4.05
C ILE A 8 14.35 2.33 3.58
N GLY A 9 14.31 3.01 2.43
CA GLY A 9 13.06 3.49 1.81
C GLY A 9 12.06 2.39 1.43
N GLN A 10 12.55 1.21 1.00
CA GLN A 10 11.71 0.06 0.65
C GLN A 10 11.12 -0.64 1.89
N LYS A 11 11.80 -0.55 3.05
CA LYS A 11 11.23 -1.00 4.33
C LYS A 11 10.13 -0.05 4.79
N VAL A 12 10.37 1.26 4.74
CA VAL A 12 9.39 2.28 5.13
C VAL A 12 8.12 2.16 4.28
N ALA A 13 8.24 2.03 2.96
CA ALA A 13 7.09 1.87 2.07
C ALA A 13 6.23 0.64 2.41
N LEU A 14 6.83 -0.48 2.84
CA LEU A 14 6.07 -1.68 3.23
C LEU A 14 5.39 -1.50 4.57
N VAL A 15 6.06 -0.89 5.56
CA VAL A 15 5.44 -0.57 6.85
C VAL A 15 4.22 0.33 6.64
N THR A 16 4.34 1.36 5.79
CA THR A 16 3.21 2.25 5.45
C THR A 16 2.11 1.52 4.66
N ALA A 17 2.45 0.59 3.77
CA ALA A 17 1.46 -0.24 3.07
C ALA A 17 0.66 -1.10 4.05
N VAL A 18 1.33 -1.74 5.00
CA VAL A 18 0.70 -2.54 6.06
C VAL A 18 -0.17 -1.65 6.94
N PHE A 19 0.29 -0.45 7.28
CA PHE A 19 -0.50 0.52 8.04
C PHE A 19 -1.78 0.95 7.30
N CYS A 20 -1.68 1.25 6.00
CA CYS A 20 -2.86 1.56 5.18
C CYS A 20 -3.84 0.39 5.10
N ALA A 21 -3.34 -0.84 4.96
CA ALA A 21 -4.18 -2.04 4.96
C ALA A 21 -4.87 -2.29 6.30
N LEU A 22 -4.16 -2.07 7.41
CA LEU A 22 -4.70 -2.19 8.77
C LEU A 22 -5.78 -1.15 9.05
N LEU A 23 -5.68 0.06 8.49
CA LEU A 23 -6.73 1.08 8.59
C LEU A 23 -7.89 0.85 7.62
N ALA A 24 -7.66 0.18 6.49
CA ALA A 24 -8.72 -0.16 5.54
C ALA A 24 -9.72 -1.19 6.13
N LEU A 25 -9.24 -2.14 6.96
CA LEU A 25 -10.08 -3.15 7.62
C LEU A 25 -11.16 -2.55 8.55
N PRO A 26 -10.85 -1.68 9.54
CA PRO A 26 -11.86 -1.07 10.38
C PRO A 26 -12.75 -0.11 9.58
N ALA A 27 -12.22 0.60 8.57
CA ALA A 27 -13.03 1.44 7.69
C ALA A 27 -14.06 0.60 6.90
N PHE A 28 -13.68 -0.61 6.46
CA PHE A 28 -14.60 -1.54 5.80
C PHE A 28 -15.65 -2.10 6.75
N GLY A 29 -15.26 -2.44 7.99
CA GLY A 29 -16.22 -2.82 9.03
C GLY A 29 -17.23 -1.71 9.33
N LEU A 30 -16.76 -0.45 9.43
CA LEU A 30 -17.60 0.72 9.65
C LEU A 30 -18.57 0.94 8.48
N PHE A 31 -18.12 0.70 7.24
CA PHE A 31 -18.97 0.76 6.05
C PHE A 31 -20.10 -0.28 6.10
N ILE A 32 -19.79 -1.55 6.40
CA ILE A 32 -20.80 -2.62 6.51
C ILE A 32 -21.84 -2.27 7.58
N TRP A 33 -21.38 -1.79 8.73
CA TRP A 33 -22.24 -1.37 9.84
C TRP A 33 -23.18 -0.21 9.43
N LEU A 34 -22.63 0.86 8.86
CA LEU A 34 -23.38 2.01 8.35
C LEU A 34 -24.38 1.62 7.26
N TRP A 35 -24.00 0.70 6.37
CA TRP A 35 -24.89 0.19 5.33
C TRP A 35 -26.11 -0.52 5.92
N MET A 36 -25.92 -1.32 6.98
CA MET A 36 -27.02 -2.02 7.66
C MET A 36 -27.94 -1.07 8.45
N GLU A 37 -27.39 -0.02 9.07
CA GLU A 37 -28.18 0.86 9.94
C GLU A 37 -28.87 2.03 9.23
N ARG A 38 -28.22 2.61 8.23
CA ARG A 38 -28.66 3.88 7.61
C ARG A 38 -29.00 3.75 6.12
N GLY A 39 -28.54 2.70 5.45
CA GLY A 39 -28.72 2.50 4.02
C GLY A 39 -28.03 3.56 3.16
N LEU A 40 -28.03 3.36 1.85
CA LEU A 40 -27.36 4.22 0.85
C LEU A 40 -27.87 5.68 0.79
N ALA A 41 -28.94 6.01 1.53
CA ALA A 41 -29.53 7.35 1.55
C ALA A 41 -28.68 8.35 2.37
N ASP A 42 -27.86 7.87 3.30
CA ASP A 42 -26.96 8.71 4.09
C ASP A 42 -25.62 8.93 3.36
N THR A 43 -25.25 10.19 3.13
CA THR A 43 -24.01 10.63 2.47
C THR A 43 -22.72 10.10 3.13
N TRP A 44 -22.82 9.62 4.36
CA TRP A 44 -21.73 8.97 5.09
C TRP A 44 -21.34 7.62 4.48
N VAL A 45 -22.29 6.83 3.99
CA VAL A 45 -22.04 5.50 3.40
C VAL A 45 -21.10 5.57 2.19
N PRO A 46 -21.35 6.40 1.15
CA PRO A 46 -20.43 6.51 0.03
C PRO A 46 -19.08 7.13 0.41
N SER A 47 -19.04 8.01 1.42
CA SER A 47 -17.81 8.64 1.91
C SER A 47 -16.89 7.65 2.63
N VAL A 48 -17.46 6.76 3.46
CA VAL A 48 -16.71 5.69 4.14
C VAL A 48 -16.23 4.66 3.11
N LEU A 49 -17.08 4.28 2.14
CA LEU A 49 -16.68 3.40 1.04
C LEU A 49 -15.52 3.99 0.24
N ALA A 50 -15.59 5.27 -0.15
CA ALA A 50 -14.51 5.95 -0.86
C ALA A 50 -13.19 5.92 -0.07
N SER A 51 -13.27 6.11 1.24
CA SER A 51 -12.10 6.05 2.14
C SER A 51 -11.46 4.65 2.17
N VAL A 52 -12.28 3.59 2.20
CA VAL A 52 -11.79 2.19 2.10
C VAL A 52 -11.08 1.94 0.79
N VAL A 53 -11.69 2.37 -0.33
CA VAL A 53 -11.10 2.22 -1.67
C VAL A 53 -9.78 2.99 -1.78
N PHE A 54 -9.72 4.22 -1.26
CA PHE A 54 -8.51 5.03 -1.25
C PHE A 54 -7.38 4.37 -0.43
N LEU A 55 -7.67 3.93 0.81
CA LEU A 55 -6.70 3.25 1.66
C LEU A 55 -6.21 1.93 1.04
N GLY A 56 -7.12 1.17 0.42
CA GLY A 56 -6.80 -0.05 -0.32
C GLY A 56 -5.88 0.21 -1.51
N ALA A 57 -6.22 1.20 -2.34
CA ALA A 57 -5.40 1.58 -3.50
C ALA A 57 -4.01 2.10 -3.06
N CYS A 58 -3.96 2.92 -2.00
CA CYS A 58 -2.71 3.41 -1.41
C CYS A 58 -1.82 2.25 -0.94
N ALA A 59 -2.40 1.27 -0.23
CA ALA A 59 -1.67 0.07 0.19
C ALA A 59 -1.11 -0.72 -1.00
N VAL A 60 -1.89 -0.88 -2.08
CA VAL A 60 -1.45 -1.59 -3.30
C VAL A 60 -0.27 -0.88 -3.96
N VAL A 61 -0.37 0.43 -4.19
CA VAL A 61 0.71 1.21 -4.83
C VAL A 61 1.99 1.15 -4.00
N LEU A 62 1.88 1.36 -2.68
CA LEU A 62 3.02 1.27 -1.77
C LEU A 62 3.63 -0.13 -1.76
N TYR A 63 2.82 -1.19 -1.78
CA TYR A 63 3.30 -2.57 -1.88
C TYR A 63 4.05 -2.83 -3.18
N VAL A 64 3.53 -2.35 -4.33
CA VAL A 64 4.19 -2.49 -5.63
C VAL A 64 5.53 -1.77 -5.63
N ILE A 65 5.60 -0.53 -5.14
CA ILE A 65 6.85 0.24 -5.01
C ILE A 65 7.82 -0.44 -4.02
N SER A 66 7.29 -1.15 -3.02
CA SER A 66 8.08 -1.91 -2.05
C SER A 66 8.65 -3.22 -2.60
N ARG A 67 8.34 -3.61 -3.85
CA ARG A 67 8.90 -4.82 -4.47
C ARG A 67 10.40 -4.59 -4.73
N PRO A 68 11.27 -5.52 -4.34
CA PRO A 68 12.69 -5.40 -4.63
C PRO A 68 12.90 -5.33 -6.14
N GLN A 69 13.55 -4.28 -6.62
CA GLN A 69 13.98 -4.22 -8.02
C GLN A 69 15.11 -5.25 -8.23
N PRO A 70 15.12 -5.97 -9.36
CA PRO A 70 16.27 -6.79 -9.72
C PRO A 70 17.52 -5.90 -9.78
N PRO A 71 18.68 -6.38 -9.30
CA PRO A 71 19.90 -5.60 -9.39
C PRO A 71 20.13 -5.22 -10.86
N LEU A 72 20.33 -3.93 -11.11
CA LEU A 72 20.76 -3.45 -12.42
C LEU A 72 22.02 -4.27 -12.81
N PRO A 73 22.11 -4.77 -14.05
CA PRO A 73 23.37 -5.30 -14.55
C PRO A 73 24.46 -4.28 -14.24
N VAL A 74 25.53 -4.73 -13.61
CA VAL A 74 26.72 -3.89 -13.48
C VAL A 74 27.20 -3.71 -14.91
N GLU A 75 26.93 -2.55 -15.52
CA GLU A 75 27.79 -2.10 -16.62
C GLU A 75 29.16 -1.99 -15.97
N ASP A 76 30.02 -2.96 -16.27
CA ASP A 76 31.45 -2.90 -16.05
C ASP A 76 31.93 -1.62 -16.76
N VAL A 77 31.87 -0.48 -16.06
CA VAL A 77 32.59 0.72 -16.42
C VAL A 77 34.05 0.38 -16.20
N GLN A 78 34.61 -0.27 -17.22
CA GLN A 78 35.92 -0.01 -17.78
C GLN A 78 36.85 0.69 -16.79
N ALA A 79 37.50 -0.11 -15.94
CA ALA A 79 38.92 0.12 -15.78
C ALA A 79 39.53 0.08 -17.19
N GLU A 80 40.21 1.17 -17.57
CA GLU A 80 41.17 1.36 -18.68
C GLU A 80 40.92 2.70 -19.40
N GLY A 81 41.61 3.76 -18.94
CA GLY A 81 41.68 5.07 -19.60
C GLY A 81 42.02 6.21 -18.66
#